data_AF-A0A8B6GHQ7-F1
#
_entry.id   AF-A0A8B6GHQ7-F1
#
_cell.length_a   1.000
_cell.length_b   1.000
_cell.length_c   1.000
_cell.angle_alpha   90.00
_cell.angle_beta   90.00
_cell.angle_gamma   90.00
#
_symmetry.space_group_name_H-M   'P 1'
#
loop_
_entity.id
_entity.type
_entity.pdbx_description
1 polymer ?
#
loop_
_entity_poly.entity_id
_entity_poly.type
_entity_poly.pdbx_seq_one_letter_code
_entity_poly.pdbx_strand_id
1 'polypeptide(L)'
;MREKVQKGIGLFKRQAQVIPKETETMLWENGFLGYGDPETLFHTIFWIIGINFGLRGGQEHRDLSMENFRLETADNGEQVLVYRETVSKTYRGGLDHRNIEPHTARAFQNRQQPDSCPVHMFNTYIKKLPSERAKEAFYFQPLACYKDKPVWFSKQPVGKNKLEVVVKTVMGKAGIDGFYTNHSLRATTATRLFNANIPEQLIREQTGHRSNALWSYSRPSEPQKRKVSEILQLNEDSCTSIGPTVSKQATNSSSPTAAKQATTISAESAGIPVNNLKIALEPEAASIHSQYLPTKKLIGAEKQGFTMTEPGTKYMVVDLGGNVS
;
A
#
# COMPACT_ATOMS: atom_id res chain seq x y z
N MET A 1 -9.76 37.34 -5.95
CA MET A 1 -9.60 35.85 -5.99
C MET A 1 -10.67 35.13 -5.17
N ARG A 2 -11.02 35.61 -3.96
CA ARG A 2 -12.14 35.06 -3.15
C ARG A 2 -13.52 35.09 -3.83
N GLU A 3 -13.86 36.17 -4.56
CA GLU A 3 -15.14 36.26 -5.29
C GLU A 3 -15.29 35.25 -6.44
N LYS A 4 -14.20 34.85 -7.11
CA LYS A 4 -14.27 33.85 -8.19
C LYS A 4 -14.54 32.43 -7.65
N VAL A 5 -13.99 32.13 -6.48
CA VAL A 5 -14.26 30.89 -5.73
C VAL A 5 -15.70 30.85 -5.21
N GLN A 6 -16.22 31.99 -4.74
CA GLN A 6 -17.59 32.12 -4.23
C GLN A 6 -18.66 32.01 -5.33
N LYS A 7 -18.32 32.34 -6.58
CA LYS A 7 -19.18 32.16 -7.76
C LYS A 7 -19.04 30.77 -8.41
N GLY A 8 -18.24 29.86 -7.85
CA GLY A 8 -18.03 28.50 -8.37
C GLY A 8 -17.22 28.40 -9.68
N ILE A 9 -16.82 29.53 -10.26
CA ILE A 9 -16.11 29.59 -11.54
C ILE A 9 -14.64 29.25 -11.30
N GLY A 10 -14.23 28.05 -11.74
CA GLY A 10 -12.87 27.53 -11.59
C GLY A 10 -12.68 26.53 -10.44
N LEU A 11 -13.76 26.10 -9.76
CA LEU A 11 -13.70 25.06 -8.71
C LEU A 11 -13.48 23.65 -9.27
N PHE A 12 -13.89 23.39 -10.50
CA PHE A 12 -13.73 22.07 -11.13
C PHE A 12 -12.36 21.97 -11.80
N LYS A 13 -11.32 21.70 -11.02
CA LYS A 13 -10.09 21.15 -11.61
C LYS A 13 -10.45 19.79 -12.19
N ARG A 14 -10.29 19.63 -13.51
CA ARG A 14 -10.46 18.33 -14.18
C ARG A 14 -9.50 17.34 -13.51
N GLN A 15 -10.03 16.39 -12.76
CA GLN A 15 -9.23 15.39 -12.07
C GLN A 15 -8.84 14.29 -13.06
N ALA A 16 -7.59 13.83 -12.97
CA ALA A 16 -7.11 12.70 -13.76
C ALA A 16 -8.02 11.49 -13.54
N GLN A 17 -8.51 10.90 -14.64
CA GLN A 17 -9.40 9.75 -14.57
C GLN A 17 -8.63 8.50 -14.19
N VAL A 18 -9.27 7.61 -13.44
CA VAL A 18 -8.79 6.24 -13.18
C VAL A 18 -8.88 5.44 -14.46
N ILE A 19 -7.87 4.63 -14.74
CA ILE A 19 -7.76 3.80 -15.93
C ILE A 19 -8.51 2.48 -15.66
N PRO A 20 -9.62 2.21 -16.37
CA PRO A 20 -10.35 0.96 -16.23
C PRO A 20 -9.46 -0.25 -16.55
N LYS A 21 -9.81 -1.40 -16.00
CA LYS A 21 -9.01 -2.62 -16.21
C LYS A 21 -9.10 -3.07 -17.68
N GLU A 22 -10.27 -2.93 -18.26
CA GLU A 22 -10.61 -3.26 -19.65
C GLU A 22 -9.79 -2.39 -20.61
N THR A 23 -9.70 -1.08 -20.33
CA THR A 23 -8.83 -0.16 -21.07
C THR A 23 -7.37 -0.58 -20.99
N GLU A 24 -6.87 -0.90 -19.80
CA GLU A 24 -5.49 -1.36 -19.65
C GLU A 24 -5.25 -2.66 -20.43
N THR A 25 -6.13 -3.66 -20.30
CA THR A 25 -6.05 -4.93 -21.05
C THR A 25 -6.01 -4.67 -22.55
N MET A 26 -6.89 -3.82 -23.06
CA MET A 26 -6.92 -3.45 -24.48
C MET A 26 -5.59 -2.83 -24.94
N LEU A 27 -4.98 -1.96 -24.13
CA LEU A 27 -3.68 -1.36 -24.46
C LEU A 27 -2.57 -2.41 -24.60
N TRP A 28 -2.58 -3.45 -23.76
CA TRP A 28 -1.64 -4.57 -23.87
C TRP A 28 -1.92 -5.44 -25.10
N GLU A 29 -3.17 -5.86 -25.28
CA GLU A 29 -3.58 -6.77 -26.37
C GLU A 29 -3.37 -6.18 -27.76
N ASN A 30 -3.56 -4.87 -27.92
CA ASN A 30 -3.39 -4.17 -29.20
C ASN A 30 -1.96 -3.63 -29.40
N GLY A 31 -1.02 -3.94 -28.51
CA GLY A 31 0.38 -3.56 -28.65
C GLY A 31 0.68 -2.07 -28.44
N PHE A 32 -0.24 -1.30 -27.86
CA PHE A 32 0.06 0.07 -27.40
C PHE A 32 0.98 0.08 -26.18
N LEU A 33 0.97 -1.02 -25.42
CA LEU A 33 1.94 -1.39 -24.40
C LEU A 33 2.56 -2.75 -24.77
N GLY A 34 3.85 -2.91 -24.50
CA GLY A 34 4.65 -4.05 -24.92
C GLY A 34 6.12 -3.68 -25.12
N TYR A 35 6.86 -4.54 -25.81
CA TYR A 35 8.31 -4.42 -25.97
C TYR A 35 8.79 -4.74 -27.39
N GLY A 36 7.91 -4.68 -28.39
CA GLY A 36 8.24 -4.99 -29.78
C GLY A 36 9.09 -3.92 -30.48
N ASP A 37 9.05 -2.68 -30.00
CA ASP A 37 9.77 -1.54 -30.57
C ASP A 37 10.20 -0.56 -29.46
N PRO A 38 11.17 0.34 -29.72
CA PRO A 38 11.75 1.19 -28.69
C PRO A 38 10.77 2.24 -28.15
N GLU A 39 9.80 2.69 -28.95
CA GLU A 39 8.83 3.68 -28.51
C GLU A 39 7.78 3.03 -27.59
N THR A 40 7.25 1.88 -27.98
CA THR A 40 6.31 1.11 -27.16
C THR A 40 6.99 0.62 -25.88
N LEU A 41 8.25 0.15 -25.93
CA LEU A 41 8.98 -0.22 -24.72
C LEU A 41 9.18 0.97 -23.77
N PHE A 42 9.46 2.16 -24.30
CA PHE A 42 9.54 3.39 -23.49
C PHE A 42 8.20 3.73 -22.81
N HIS A 43 7.10 3.68 -23.56
CA HIS A 43 5.76 3.91 -23.00
C HIS A 43 5.41 2.87 -21.92
N THR A 44 5.79 1.62 -22.17
CA THR A 44 5.52 0.48 -21.29
C THR A 44 6.30 0.58 -19.99
N ILE A 45 7.60 0.84 -20.05
CA ILE A 45 8.37 1.00 -18.81
C ILE A 45 7.91 2.24 -18.04
N PHE A 46 7.53 3.33 -18.72
CA PHE A 46 6.93 4.49 -18.04
C PHE A 46 5.62 4.12 -17.33
N TRP A 47 4.73 3.38 -18.00
CA TRP A 47 3.46 2.89 -17.46
C TRP A 47 3.68 2.00 -16.24
N ILE A 48 4.54 0.99 -16.38
CA ILE A 48 4.86 0.01 -15.34
C ILE A 48 5.43 0.68 -14.09
N ILE A 49 6.39 1.60 -14.25
CA ILE A 49 6.97 2.34 -13.14
C ILE A 49 5.90 3.20 -12.45
N GLY A 50 5.09 3.93 -13.23
CA GLY A 50 4.05 4.80 -12.68
C GLY A 50 2.93 4.05 -11.96
N ILE A 51 2.49 2.89 -12.48
CA ILE A 51 1.40 2.10 -11.90
C ILE A 51 1.86 1.28 -10.68
N ASN A 52 3.07 0.71 -10.71
CA ASN A 52 3.53 -0.14 -9.61
C ASN A 52 3.99 0.68 -8.41
N PHE A 53 4.68 1.81 -8.62
CA PHE A 53 5.23 2.63 -7.53
C PHE A 53 4.40 3.88 -7.24
N GLY A 54 3.30 4.08 -7.96
CA GLY A 54 2.39 5.20 -7.74
C GLY A 54 3.05 6.58 -7.88
N LEU A 55 4.11 6.73 -8.68
CA LEU A 55 4.89 7.97 -8.78
C LEU A 55 4.04 9.15 -9.29
N ARG A 56 4.39 10.37 -8.89
CA ARG A 56 3.74 11.56 -9.47
C ARG A 56 4.23 11.79 -10.91
N GLY A 57 3.33 12.26 -11.77
CA GLY A 57 3.68 12.52 -13.17
C GLY A 57 4.78 13.57 -13.37
N GLY A 58 5.43 13.50 -14.54
CA GLY A 58 6.26 14.59 -15.09
C GLY A 58 7.61 14.75 -14.39
N GLN A 59 7.65 15.57 -13.34
CA GLN A 59 8.91 15.93 -12.67
C GLN A 59 9.50 14.74 -11.89
N GLU A 60 8.68 13.99 -11.15
CA GLU A 60 9.17 12.85 -10.36
C GLU A 60 9.77 11.77 -11.27
N HIS A 61 9.15 11.52 -12.43
CA HIS A 61 9.71 10.65 -13.47
C HIS A 61 10.99 11.21 -14.13
N ARG A 62 11.09 12.53 -14.31
CA ARG A 62 12.27 13.18 -14.88
C ARG A 62 13.48 13.09 -13.96
N ASP A 63 13.25 13.12 -12.66
CA ASP A 63 14.28 13.09 -11.63
C ASP A 63 14.73 11.65 -11.28
N LEU A 64 14.13 10.63 -11.91
CA LEU A 64 14.56 9.24 -11.75
C LEU A 64 15.93 8.98 -12.40
N SER A 65 16.74 8.20 -11.71
CA SER A 65 17.99 7.61 -12.18
C SER A 65 17.98 6.08 -12.02
N MET A 66 19.04 5.41 -12.48
CA MET A 66 19.19 3.97 -12.28
C MET A 66 19.35 3.58 -10.82
N GLU A 67 19.89 4.47 -9.99
CA GLU A 67 20.13 4.21 -8.56
C GLU A 67 18.84 4.11 -7.74
N ASN A 68 17.73 4.63 -8.27
CA ASN A 68 16.42 4.50 -7.64
C ASN A 68 15.90 3.06 -7.65
N PHE A 69 16.45 2.18 -8.48
CA PHE A 69 15.91 0.83 -8.69
C PHE A 69 16.95 -0.23 -8.35
N ARG A 70 16.51 -1.26 -7.61
CA ARG A 70 17.31 -2.47 -7.34
C ARG A 70 16.47 -3.72 -7.62
N LEU A 71 17.13 -4.75 -8.13
CA LEU A 71 16.57 -6.09 -8.20
C LEU A 71 17.00 -6.86 -6.96
N GLU A 72 16.02 -7.42 -6.26
CA GLU A 72 16.21 -8.23 -5.07
C GLU A 72 15.55 -9.59 -5.29
N THR A 73 16.00 -10.60 -4.54
CA THR A 73 15.37 -11.92 -4.49
C THR A 73 14.64 -12.04 -3.17
N ALA A 74 13.33 -12.28 -3.21
CA ALA A 74 12.52 -12.56 -2.02
C ALA A 74 12.81 -13.96 -1.47
N ASP A 75 12.37 -14.23 -0.24
CA ASP A 75 12.65 -15.49 0.48
C ASP A 75 12.15 -16.73 -0.27
N ASN A 76 11.08 -16.57 -1.06
CA ASN A 76 10.49 -17.61 -1.90
C ASN A 76 11.20 -17.78 -3.27
N GLY A 77 12.31 -17.08 -3.50
CA GLY A 77 13.07 -17.09 -4.76
C GLY A 77 12.48 -16.21 -5.86
N GLU A 78 11.41 -15.45 -5.61
CA GLU A 78 10.84 -14.52 -6.59
C GLU A 78 11.69 -13.26 -6.72
N GLN A 79 11.85 -12.78 -7.95
CA GLN A 79 12.52 -11.51 -8.20
C GLN A 79 11.60 -10.34 -7.85
N VAL A 80 12.15 -9.29 -7.26
CA VAL A 80 11.42 -8.10 -6.85
C VAL A 80 12.16 -6.87 -7.35
N LEU A 81 11.45 -5.99 -8.04
CA LEU A 81 11.94 -4.66 -8.37
C LEU A 81 11.60 -3.71 -7.23
N VAL A 82 12.63 -3.17 -6.57
CA VAL A 82 12.50 -2.26 -5.44
C VAL A 82 12.82 -0.85 -5.90
N TYR A 83 11.87 0.06 -5.68
CA TYR A 83 12.05 1.49 -5.86
C TYR A 83 12.41 2.13 -4.52
N ARG A 84 13.42 3.00 -4.51
CA ARG A 84 13.77 3.86 -3.38
C ARG A 84 13.88 5.31 -3.84
N GLU A 85 13.10 6.17 -3.20
CA GLU A 85 13.16 7.61 -3.37
C GLU A 85 14.53 8.14 -2.92
N THR A 86 15.18 8.92 -3.77
CA THR A 86 16.47 9.59 -3.45
C THR A 86 16.23 11.05 -3.08
N VAL A 87 15.56 11.80 -3.96
CA VAL A 87 15.15 13.19 -3.75
C VAL A 87 13.74 13.36 -4.32
N SER A 88 12.87 14.10 -3.63
CA SER A 88 11.53 14.44 -4.13
C SER A 88 11.04 15.79 -3.64
N LYS A 89 9.87 16.20 -4.15
CA LYS A 89 9.20 17.45 -3.73
C LYS A 89 9.00 17.54 -2.22
N THR A 90 8.81 16.42 -1.54
CA THR A 90 8.58 16.31 -0.08
C THR A 90 9.77 15.74 0.68
N TYR A 91 10.86 15.42 -0.02
CA TYR A 91 12.09 14.90 0.56
C TYR A 91 13.29 15.53 -0.16
N ARG A 92 13.73 16.70 0.32
CA ARG A 92 14.86 17.42 -0.29
C ARG A 92 16.21 17.08 0.35
N GLY A 93 16.21 16.27 1.41
CA GLY A 93 17.37 16.09 2.28
C GLY A 93 17.67 17.35 3.09
N GLY A 94 18.33 17.20 4.24
CA GLY A 94 18.68 18.31 5.14
C GLY A 94 18.32 18.05 6.60
N LEU A 95 18.69 18.98 7.49
CA LEU A 95 18.43 18.89 8.94
C LEU A 95 16.94 18.70 9.25
N ASP A 96 16.05 19.34 8.48
CA ASP A 96 14.59 19.27 8.63
C ASP A 96 13.99 17.91 8.20
N HIS A 97 14.79 17.05 7.56
CA HIS A 97 14.36 15.74 7.05
C HIS A 97 15.10 14.57 7.73
N ARG A 98 15.83 14.82 8.83
CA ARG A 98 16.61 13.81 9.56
C ARG A 98 15.80 12.60 10.05
N ASN A 99 14.52 12.80 10.38
CA ASN A 99 13.63 11.75 10.86
C ASN A 99 12.66 11.23 9.79
N ILE A 100 12.92 11.52 8.52
CA ILE A 100 12.03 11.17 7.42
C ILE A 100 12.67 10.06 6.60
N GLU A 101 12.04 8.88 6.61
CA GLU A 101 12.45 7.79 5.74
C GLU A 101 12.05 8.07 4.29
N PRO A 102 12.95 7.84 3.32
CA PRO A 102 12.61 7.92 1.91
C PRO A 102 11.56 6.88 1.55
N HIS A 103 10.61 7.26 0.68
CA HIS A 103 9.60 6.33 0.21
C HIS A 103 10.25 5.15 -0.51
N THR A 104 9.88 3.93 -0.11
CA THR A 104 10.30 2.68 -0.73
C THR A 104 9.06 1.89 -1.11
N ALA A 105 9.08 1.26 -2.29
CA ALA A 105 7.99 0.43 -2.77
C ALA A 105 8.52 -0.78 -3.54
N ARG A 106 7.75 -1.87 -3.53
CA ARG A 106 8.16 -3.15 -4.11
C ARG A 106 7.19 -3.57 -5.21
N ALA A 107 7.73 -4.10 -6.31
CA ALA A 107 6.96 -4.67 -7.41
C ALA A 107 7.48 -6.10 -7.67
N PHE A 108 6.67 -7.08 -7.33
CA PHE A 108 7.03 -8.50 -7.43
C PHE A 108 6.94 -8.99 -8.87
N GLN A 109 7.76 -10.00 -9.20
CA GLN A 109 7.72 -10.67 -10.48
C GLN A 109 6.34 -11.32 -10.69
N ASN A 110 5.68 -10.97 -11.79
CA ASN A 110 4.48 -11.66 -12.24
C ASN A 110 4.87 -12.75 -13.25
N ARG A 111 4.76 -14.02 -12.85
CA ARG A 111 5.05 -15.17 -13.73
C ARG A 111 3.88 -15.54 -14.64
N GLN A 112 2.65 -15.16 -14.26
CA GLN A 112 1.43 -15.48 -15.01
C GLN A 112 1.27 -14.56 -16.24
N GLN A 113 1.72 -13.32 -16.14
CA GLN A 113 1.68 -12.34 -17.23
C GLN A 113 3.07 -11.72 -17.45
N PRO A 114 3.96 -12.42 -18.19
CA PRO A 114 5.31 -11.95 -18.44
C PRO A 114 5.37 -10.61 -19.19
N ASP A 115 4.45 -10.38 -20.13
CA ASP A 115 4.46 -9.18 -20.99
C ASP A 115 4.15 -7.88 -20.22
N SER A 116 3.43 -7.98 -19.09
CA SER A 116 3.16 -6.85 -18.17
C SER A 116 3.97 -6.94 -16.88
N CYS A 117 4.92 -7.88 -16.78
CA CYS A 117 5.66 -8.11 -15.55
C CYS A 117 6.68 -6.98 -15.31
N PRO A 118 6.67 -6.32 -14.12
CA PRO A 118 7.52 -5.17 -13.86
C PRO A 118 9.02 -5.51 -13.93
N VAL A 119 9.40 -6.66 -13.36
CA VAL A 119 10.78 -7.15 -13.38
C VAL A 119 11.23 -7.48 -14.80
N HIS A 120 10.36 -8.12 -15.59
CA HIS A 120 10.69 -8.48 -16.98
C HIS A 120 10.86 -7.22 -17.83
N MET A 121 9.89 -6.30 -17.79
CA MET A 121 9.94 -5.04 -18.55
C MET A 121 11.14 -4.18 -18.16
N PHE A 122 11.45 -4.09 -16.87
CA PHE A 122 12.64 -3.38 -16.40
C PHE A 122 13.92 -3.98 -16.98
N ASN A 123 14.11 -5.29 -16.84
CA ASN A 123 15.30 -5.96 -17.38
C ASN A 123 15.42 -5.82 -18.90
N THR A 124 14.30 -5.94 -19.64
CA THR A 124 14.26 -5.75 -21.08
C THR A 124 14.68 -4.32 -21.45
N TYR A 125 14.16 -3.31 -20.75
CA TYR A 125 14.55 -1.92 -20.96
C TYR A 125 16.06 -1.70 -20.71
N ILE A 126 16.59 -2.15 -19.58
CA ILE A 126 18.02 -1.98 -19.24
C ILE A 126 18.94 -2.63 -20.26
N LYS A 127 18.64 -3.85 -20.72
CA LYS A 127 19.43 -4.57 -21.73
C LYS A 127 19.50 -3.84 -23.07
N LYS A 128 18.50 -3.00 -23.36
CA LYS A 128 18.38 -2.24 -24.61
C LYS A 128 19.00 -0.84 -24.54
N LEU A 129 19.49 -0.43 -23.37
CA LEU A 129 20.17 0.86 -23.19
C LEU A 129 21.63 0.81 -23.63
N PRO A 130 22.21 1.94 -24.08
CA PRO A 130 23.63 2.03 -24.35
C PRO A 130 24.45 2.04 -23.05
N SER A 131 25.68 1.51 -23.11
CA SER A 131 26.61 1.51 -21.97
C SER A 131 27.06 2.92 -21.57
N GLU A 132 27.37 3.77 -22.54
CA GLU A 132 27.83 5.16 -22.34
C GLU A 132 26.65 6.16 -22.23
N ARG A 133 25.69 5.88 -21.35
CA ARG A 133 24.54 6.76 -21.08
C ARG A 133 24.79 7.68 -19.89
N ALA A 134 24.05 8.79 -19.81
CA ALA A 134 24.03 9.63 -18.62
C ALA A 134 23.58 8.82 -17.39
N LYS A 135 24.27 8.93 -16.25
CA LYS A 135 23.97 8.13 -15.05
C LYS A 135 22.82 8.72 -14.24
N GLU A 136 22.61 10.03 -14.39
CA GLU A 136 21.68 10.86 -13.66
C GLU A 136 20.24 10.76 -14.20
N ALA A 137 20.00 9.95 -15.23
CA ALA A 137 18.70 9.82 -15.89
C ALA A 137 18.29 8.36 -16.06
N PHE A 138 16.98 8.12 -15.94
CA PHE A 138 16.38 6.80 -16.16
C PHE A 138 15.84 6.62 -17.59
N TYR A 139 15.19 7.64 -18.14
CA TYR A 139 14.51 7.58 -19.45
C TYR A 139 15.37 8.12 -20.59
N PHE A 140 15.55 7.32 -21.64
CA PHE A 140 16.36 7.66 -22.82
C PHE A 140 15.54 7.68 -24.10
N GLN A 141 15.96 8.48 -25.09
CA GLN A 141 15.18 8.66 -26.32
C GLN A 141 15.19 7.39 -27.19
N PRO A 142 14.03 6.89 -27.66
CA PRO A 142 13.93 5.82 -28.64
C PRO A 142 14.67 6.16 -29.94
N LEU A 143 15.40 5.19 -30.52
CA LEU A 143 16.05 5.33 -31.82
C LEU A 143 15.10 4.92 -32.95
N ALA A 144 15.04 5.69 -34.04
CA ALA A 144 14.26 5.33 -35.22
C ALA A 144 14.86 4.11 -35.96
N CYS A 145 16.20 4.07 -36.09
CA CYS A 145 16.92 2.97 -36.73
C CYS A 145 17.39 1.94 -35.70
N TYR A 146 16.45 1.17 -35.13
CA TYR A 146 16.69 0.17 -34.08
C TYR A 146 16.68 -1.28 -34.57
N LYS A 147 16.14 -1.53 -35.77
CA LYS A 147 16.05 -2.87 -36.36
C LYS A 147 17.44 -3.50 -36.42
N ASP A 148 17.52 -4.77 -36.01
CA ASP A 148 18.74 -5.58 -35.94
C ASP A 148 19.85 -5.06 -35.03
N LYS A 149 19.59 -4.01 -34.23
CA LYS A 149 20.55 -3.48 -33.27
C LYS A 149 20.30 -4.00 -31.85
N PRO A 150 21.36 -4.30 -31.08
CA PRO A 150 21.21 -4.67 -29.68
C PRO A 150 20.72 -3.49 -28.82
N VAL A 151 21.08 -2.26 -29.21
CA VAL A 151 20.73 -1.02 -28.52
C VAL A 151 19.59 -0.31 -29.23
N TRP A 152 18.58 0.09 -28.46
CA TRP A 152 17.33 0.67 -28.96
C TRP A 152 17.14 2.13 -28.54
N PHE A 153 17.93 2.60 -27.58
CA PHE A 153 17.83 3.94 -27.03
C PHE A 153 19.11 4.74 -27.26
N SER A 154 18.99 6.05 -27.36
CA SER A 154 20.12 6.96 -27.46
C SER A 154 20.80 7.16 -26.10
N LYS A 155 21.98 7.79 -26.11
CA LYS A 155 22.67 8.24 -24.88
C LYS A 155 21.98 9.46 -24.24
N GLN A 156 21.10 10.14 -24.97
CA GLN A 156 20.46 11.38 -24.55
C GLN A 156 19.18 11.10 -23.76
N PRO A 157 18.99 11.76 -22.61
CA PRO A 157 17.79 11.56 -21.80
C PRO A 157 16.55 12.19 -22.44
N VAL A 158 15.37 11.65 -22.14
CA VAL A 158 14.09 12.18 -22.65
C VAL A 158 13.74 13.50 -21.98
N GLY A 159 13.52 14.55 -22.78
CA GLY A 159 13.15 15.87 -22.28
C GLY A 159 11.85 15.88 -21.47
N LYS A 160 11.76 16.82 -20.52
CA LYS A 160 10.63 16.99 -19.59
C LYS A 160 9.27 17.05 -20.30
N ASN A 161 9.16 17.84 -21.37
CA ASN A 161 7.89 18.00 -22.09
C ASN A 161 7.35 16.69 -22.67
N LYS A 162 8.25 15.81 -23.17
CA LYS A 162 7.85 14.49 -23.67
C LYS A 162 7.44 13.56 -22.53
N LEU A 163 8.15 13.60 -21.40
CA LEU A 163 7.79 12.83 -20.21
C LEU A 163 6.45 13.26 -19.61
N GLU A 164 6.11 14.56 -19.62
CA GLU A 164 4.87 15.08 -19.03
C GLU A 164 3.58 14.58 -19.71
N VAL A 165 3.67 14.13 -20.96
CA VAL A 165 2.52 13.77 -21.79
C VAL A 165 2.45 12.28 -22.16
N VAL A 166 3.31 11.42 -21.60
CA VAL A 166 3.41 10.00 -22.01
C VAL A 166 2.06 9.26 -21.98
N VAL A 167 1.35 9.27 -20.85
CA VAL A 167 0.05 8.56 -20.75
C VAL A 167 -0.97 9.15 -21.70
N LYS A 168 -0.98 10.48 -21.86
CA LYS A 168 -1.85 11.16 -22.82
C LYS A 168 -1.55 10.70 -24.26
N THR A 169 -0.28 10.55 -24.61
CA THR A 169 0.16 10.05 -25.92
C THR A 169 -0.29 8.61 -26.15
N VAL A 170 -0.11 7.72 -25.17
CA VAL A 170 -0.54 6.30 -25.27
C VAL A 170 -2.04 6.22 -25.49
N MET A 171 -2.83 6.92 -24.67
CA MET A 171 -4.29 6.93 -24.78
C MET A 171 -4.76 7.53 -26.11
N GLY A 172 -4.13 8.60 -26.57
CA GLY A 172 -4.43 9.22 -27.86
C GLY A 172 -4.10 8.32 -29.05
N LYS A 173 -2.98 7.58 -29.01
CA LYS A 173 -2.64 6.58 -30.05
C LYS A 173 -3.66 5.45 -30.10
N ALA A 174 -4.22 5.08 -28.95
CA ALA A 174 -5.26 4.06 -28.83
C ALA A 174 -6.68 4.57 -29.15
N GLY A 175 -6.83 5.86 -29.53
CA GLY A 175 -8.15 6.45 -29.81
C GLY A 175 -9.06 6.54 -28.59
N ILE A 176 -8.49 6.56 -27.38
CA ILE A 176 -9.25 6.57 -26.13
C ILE A 176 -9.47 8.01 -25.69
N ASP A 177 -10.73 8.44 -25.72
CA ASP A 177 -11.13 9.74 -25.22
C ASP A 177 -11.19 9.75 -23.69
N GLY A 178 -10.67 10.83 -23.10
CA GLY A 178 -10.70 11.03 -21.67
C GLY A 178 -9.65 12.00 -21.17
N PHE A 179 -9.75 12.34 -19.89
CA PHE A 179 -8.73 13.10 -19.18
C PHE A 179 -7.73 12.17 -18.51
N TYR A 180 -6.99 11.45 -19.36
CA TYR A 180 -5.90 10.60 -18.95
C TYR A 180 -4.57 11.36 -19.02
N THR A 181 -3.92 11.45 -17.87
CA THR A 181 -2.62 12.11 -17.72
C THR A 181 -1.67 11.17 -16.99
N ASN A 182 -0.39 11.51 -16.85
CA ASN A 182 0.53 10.68 -16.05
C ASN A 182 0.03 10.46 -14.61
N HIS A 183 -0.71 11.44 -14.07
CA HIS A 183 -1.31 11.32 -12.74
C HIS A 183 -2.43 10.27 -12.66
N SER A 184 -3.01 9.88 -13.80
CA SER A 184 -3.97 8.79 -13.89
C SER A 184 -3.37 7.45 -13.45
N LEU A 185 -2.07 7.21 -13.65
CA LEU A 185 -1.42 5.98 -13.17
C LEU A 185 -1.48 5.91 -11.65
N ARG A 186 -0.98 6.95 -10.95
CA ARG A 186 -1.05 7.04 -9.49
C ARG A 186 -2.49 6.94 -8.95
N ALA A 187 -3.43 7.63 -9.59
CA ALA A 187 -4.84 7.54 -9.22
C ALA A 187 -5.37 6.11 -9.34
N THR A 188 -5.00 5.43 -10.43
CA THR A 188 -5.37 4.03 -10.69
C THR A 188 -4.78 3.09 -9.66
N THR A 189 -3.49 3.23 -9.31
CA THR A 189 -2.83 2.45 -8.25
C THR A 189 -3.59 2.57 -6.94
N ALA A 190 -3.82 3.80 -6.47
CA ALA A 190 -4.49 4.04 -5.20
C ALA A 190 -5.94 3.51 -5.18
N THR A 191 -6.72 3.77 -6.24
CA THR A 191 -8.10 3.30 -6.34
C THR A 191 -8.20 1.78 -6.44
N ARG A 192 -7.29 1.12 -7.17
CA ARG A 192 -7.27 -0.37 -7.27
C ARG A 192 -7.00 -1.01 -5.91
N LEU A 193 -5.98 -0.52 -5.19
CA LEU A 193 -5.64 -1.05 -3.87
C LEU A 193 -6.77 -0.82 -2.87
N PHE A 194 -7.41 0.36 -2.90
CA PHE A 194 -8.55 0.68 -2.05
C PHE A 194 -9.75 -0.23 -2.33
N ASN A 195 -10.10 -0.42 -3.60
CA ASN A 195 -11.23 -1.28 -3.99
C ASN A 195 -10.97 -2.77 -3.69
N ALA A 196 -9.70 -3.18 -3.68
CA ALA A 196 -9.28 -4.51 -3.23
C ALA A 196 -9.28 -4.68 -1.70
N ASN A 197 -9.74 -3.66 -0.94
CA ASN A 197 -9.76 -3.62 0.52
C ASN A 197 -8.38 -3.84 1.16
N ILE A 198 -7.31 -3.39 0.47
CA ILE A 198 -5.97 -3.39 1.06
C ILE A 198 -5.93 -2.34 2.19
N PRO A 199 -5.35 -2.66 3.36
CA PRO A 199 -5.21 -1.71 4.46
C PRO A 199 -4.56 -0.39 4.02
N GLU A 200 -5.11 0.73 4.50
CA GLU A 200 -4.66 2.08 4.11
C GLU A 200 -3.15 2.28 4.31
N GLN A 201 -2.59 1.70 5.37
CA GLN A 201 -1.15 1.73 5.66
C GLN A 201 -0.33 1.22 4.46
N LEU A 202 -0.65 0.03 3.95
CA LEU A 202 0.05 -0.57 2.80
C LEU A 202 -0.14 0.26 1.53
N ILE A 203 -1.31 0.88 1.34
CA ILE A 203 -1.54 1.78 0.21
C ILE A 203 -0.64 3.01 0.31
N ARG A 204 -0.51 3.60 1.50
CA ARG A 204 0.35 4.76 1.74
C ARG A 204 1.83 4.41 1.55
N GLU A 205 2.25 3.25 2.03
CA GLU A 205 3.59 2.71 1.81
C GLU A 205 3.87 2.53 0.32
N GLN A 206 2.94 1.92 -0.44
CA GLN A 206 3.13 1.67 -1.89
C GLN A 206 3.11 2.94 -2.74
N THR A 207 2.33 3.95 -2.35
CA THR A 207 2.13 5.18 -3.15
C THR A 207 2.90 6.40 -2.64
N GLY A 208 3.57 6.29 -1.49
CA GLY A 208 4.31 7.39 -0.87
C GLY A 208 3.42 8.53 -0.36
N HIS A 209 2.16 8.27 -0.01
CA HIS A 209 1.26 9.29 0.57
C HIS A 209 1.55 9.49 2.07
N ARG A 210 2.05 10.67 2.42
CA ARG A 210 2.38 11.02 3.81
C ARG A 210 1.25 11.72 4.57
N SER A 211 0.27 12.27 3.87
CA SER A 211 -0.89 12.97 4.43
C SER A 211 -2.21 12.35 3.96
N ASN A 212 -3.33 12.86 4.48
CA ASN A 212 -4.71 12.48 4.09
C ASN A 212 -5.04 12.72 2.61
N ALA A 213 -4.09 13.18 1.80
CA ALA A 213 -4.22 13.30 0.35
C ALA A 213 -4.62 11.98 -0.32
N LEU A 214 -4.35 10.82 0.30
CA LEU A 214 -4.82 9.52 -0.18
C LEU A 214 -6.36 9.46 -0.29
N TRP A 215 -7.10 10.12 0.62
CA TRP A 215 -8.56 10.11 0.60
C TRP A 215 -9.15 10.73 -0.67
N SER A 216 -8.42 11.62 -1.36
CA SER A 216 -8.86 12.15 -2.66
C SER A 216 -8.92 11.08 -3.77
N TYR A 217 -8.25 9.94 -3.59
CA TYR A 217 -8.29 8.77 -4.48
C TYR A 217 -9.19 7.65 -3.97
N SER A 218 -9.68 7.76 -2.73
CA SER A 218 -10.73 6.89 -2.20
C SER A 218 -12.00 7.21 -2.98
N ARG A 219 -12.23 6.43 -4.04
CA ARG A 219 -13.45 6.43 -4.83
C ARG A 219 -14.16 5.13 -4.49
N PRO A 220 -15.02 5.12 -3.45
CA PRO A 220 -15.71 3.90 -3.05
C PRO A 220 -16.45 3.32 -4.23
N SER A 221 -16.20 2.04 -4.51
CA SER A 221 -16.92 1.32 -5.54
C SER A 221 -18.41 1.21 -5.17
N GLU A 222 -19.29 1.10 -6.17
CA GLU A 222 -20.72 0.92 -5.92
C GLU A 222 -21.02 -0.30 -5.02
N PRO A 223 -20.33 -1.46 -5.16
CA PRO A 223 -20.46 -2.55 -4.19
C PRO A 223 -20.09 -2.18 -2.75
N GLN A 224 -19.04 -1.37 -2.55
CA GLN A 224 -18.68 -0.90 -1.20
C GLN A 224 -19.74 0.04 -0.63
N LYS A 225 -20.25 0.99 -1.44
CA LYS A 225 -21.35 1.88 -1.01
C LYS A 225 -22.62 1.10 -0.70
N ARG A 226 -22.94 0.09 -1.51
CA ARG A 226 -24.05 -0.83 -1.27
C ARG A 226 -23.88 -1.56 0.05
N LYS A 227 -22.71 -2.14 0.32
CA LYS A 227 -22.42 -2.82 1.60
C LYS A 227 -22.57 -1.88 2.80
N VAL A 228 -22.11 -0.62 2.69
CA VAL A 228 -22.33 0.40 3.73
C VAL A 228 -23.84 0.65 3.92
N SER A 229 -24.58 0.81 2.83
CA SER A 229 -26.03 1.00 2.87
C SER A 229 -26.75 -0.20 3.50
N GLU A 230 -26.35 -1.42 3.16
CA GLU A 230 -26.89 -2.66 3.71
C GLU A 230 -26.68 -2.72 5.22
N ILE A 231 -25.45 -2.47 5.70
CA ILE A 231 -25.13 -2.46 7.15
C ILE A 231 -25.98 -1.45 7.91
N LEU A 232 -26.17 -0.25 7.35
CA LEU A 232 -26.97 0.82 7.98
C LEU A 232 -28.48 0.52 8.00
N GLN A 233 -28.94 -0.33 7.09
CA GLN A 233 -30.35 -0.74 6.98
C GLN A 233 -30.68 -1.97 7.83
N LEU A 234 -29.68 -2.64 8.41
CA LEU A 234 -29.91 -3.70 9.38
C LEU A 234 -30.39 -3.08 10.70
N ASN A 235 -31.65 -3.32 11.06
CA ASN A 235 -32.14 -3.10 12.42
C ASN A 235 -31.55 -4.21 13.32
N GLU A 236 -31.08 -3.86 14.51
CA GLU A 236 -30.50 -4.80 15.49
C GLU A 236 -31.48 -5.93 15.92
N ASP A 237 -32.74 -5.87 15.53
CA ASP A 237 -33.80 -6.81 15.92
C ASP A 237 -33.89 -8.10 15.08
N SER A 238 -33.07 -8.29 14.05
CA SER A 238 -33.01 -9.58 13.32
C SER A 238 -31.74 -10.37 13.66
N CYS A 239 -31.49 -10.58 14.95
CA CYS A 239 -30.49 -11.55 15.40
C CYS A 239 -31.10 -12.95 15.41
N THR A 240 -31.31 -13.53 14.22
CA THR A 240 -31.50 -14.98 14.06
C THR A 240 -30.40 -15.52 13.15
N SER A 241 -29.33 -15.98 13.82
CA SER A 241 -28.47 -17.10 13.42
C SER A 241 -28.08 -17.21 11.95
N ILE A 242 -27.13 -16.40 11.48
CA ILE A 242 -26.19 -16.83 10.43
C ILE A 242 -24.80 -16.31 10.81
N GLY A 243 -24.08 -17.11 11.62
CA GLY A 243 -22.64 -16.95 11.74
C GLY A 243 -21.96 -17.39 10.44
N PRO A 244 -20.79 -16.82 10.08
CA PRO A 244 -20.06 -17.26 8.90
C PRO A 244 -19.55 -18.69 9.10
N THR A 245 -19.92 -19.58 8.18
CA THR A 245 -19.29 -20.89 8.00
C THR A 245 -17.82 -20.68 7.69
N VAL A 246 -16.97 -20.73 8.72
CA VAL A 246 -15.55 -21.02 8.56
C VAL A 246 -15.38 -22.48 8.93
N SER A 247 -15.10 -23.30 7.91
CA SER A 247 -14.58 -24.64 8.07
C SER A 247 -13.29 -24.60 8.87
N LYS A 248 -13.37 -24.85 10.19
CA LYS A 248 -12.23 -25.34 10.96
C LYS A 248 -12.29 -26.86 10.90
N GLN A 249 -11.44 -27.44 10.05
CA GLN A 249 -11.05 -28.84 10.20
C GLN A 249 -10.51 -29.01 11.62
N ALA A 250 -11.19 -29.82 12.41
CA ALA A 250 -10.74 -30.26 13.71
C ALA A 250 -9.62 -31.30 13.51
N THR A 251 -8.38 -30.91 13.76
CA THR A 251 -7.34 -31.85 14.17
C THR A 251 -7.26 -31.79 15.69
N ASN A 252 -7.95 -32.74 16.32
CA ASN A 252 -7.81 -33.05 17.74
C ASN A 252 -6.42 -33.64 17.98
N SER A 253 -5.50 -32.88 18.57
CA SER A 253 -4.37 -33.42 19.34
C SER A 253 -3.60 -32.32 20.08
N SER A 254 -3.96 -32.04 21.32
CA SER A 254 -2.95 -31.80 22.36
C SER A 254 -3.60 -31.99 23.73
N SER A 255 -3.08 -32.97 24.46
CA SER A 255 -3.31 -33.14 25.89
C SER A 255 -3.04 -31.83 26.65
N PRO A 256 -3.82 -31.48 27.68
CA PRO A 256 -3.55 -30.29 28.48
C PRO A 256 -2.19 -30.44 29.17
N THR A 257 -1.31 -29.47 28.96
CA THR A 257 0.01 -29.41 29.62
C THR A 257 -0.15 -29.39 31.14
N ALA A 258 0.79 -30.01 31.87
CA ALA A 258 0.77 -30.11 33.34
C ALA A 258 0.53 -28.76 34.06
N ALA A 259 0.98 -27.64 33.48
CA ALA A 259 0.75 -26.29 34.00
C ALA A 259 -0.73 -25.85 34.00
N LYS A 260 -1.54 -26.30 33.03
CA LYS A 260 -2.98 -26.00 32.94
C LYS A 260 -3.78 -26.82 33.96
N GLN A 261 -3.34 -28.04 34.27
CA GLN A 261 -3.97 -28.87 35.29
C GLN A 261 -3.67 -28.37 36.71
N ALA A 262 -2.42 -27.96 36.99
CA ALA A 262 -2.05 -27.42 38.30
C ALA A 262 -2.79 -26.12 38.65
N THR A 263 -2.95 -25.22 37.69
CA THR A 263 -3.66 -23.93 37.88
C THR A 263 -5.17 -24.10 38.08
N THR A 264 -5.77 -25.12 37.45
CA THR A 264 -7.19 -25.45 37.63
C THR A 264 -7.47 -25.98 39.04
N ILE A 265 -6.60 -26.88 39.54
CA ILE A 265 -6.73 -27.49 40.88
C ILE A 265 -6.59 -26.43 41.99
N SER A 266 -5.68 -25.46 41.83
CA SER A 266 -5.53 -24.36 42.79
C SER A 266 -6.72 -23.39 42.78
N ALA A 267 -7.37 -23.17 41.64
CA ALA A 267 -8.53 -22.30 41.53
C ALA A 267 -9.79 -22.90 42.15
N GLU A 268 -9.98 -24.22 42.01
CA GLU A 268 -11.06 -24.96 42.69
C GLU A 268 -10.87 -24.94 44.22
N SER A 269 -9.62 -25.08 44.69
CA SER A 269 -9.30 -25.01 46.13
C SER A 269 -9.53 -23.60 46.72
N ALA A 270 -9.54 -22.56 45.87
CA ALA A 270 -9.87 -21.19 46.24
C ALA A 270 -11.38 -20.86 46.12
N GLY A 271 -12.23 -21.84 45.76
CA GLY A 271 -13.68 -21.70 45.69
C GLY A 271 -14.21 -21.03 44.42
N ILE A 272 -13.41 -20.99 43.33
CA ILE A 272 -13.83 -20.36 42.07
C ILE A 272 -14.58 -21.39 41.20
N PRO A 273 -15.83 -21.12 40.77
CA PRO A 273 -16.59 -22.05 39.95
C PRO A 273 -16.00 -22.20 38.54
N VAL A 274 -15.87 -23.44 38.08
CA VAL A 274 -15.17 -23.83 36.83
C VAL A 274 -15.68 -23.12 35.58
N ASN A 275 -16.97 -22.76 35.54
CA ASN A 275 -17.56 -22.05 34.41
C ASN A 275 -17.01 -20.62 34.21
N ASN A 276 -16.36 -20.04 35.22
CA ASN A 276 -15.72 -18.72 35.13
C ASN A 276 -14.23 -18.81 34.75
N LEU A 277 -13.64 -20.00 34.69
CA LEU A 277 -12.22 -20.20 34.34
C LEU A 277 -11.93 -20.06 32.84
N LYS A 278 -12.97 -19.97 32.01
CA LYS A 278 -12.86 -19.86 30.55
C LYS A 278 -12.28 -18.52 30.07
N ILE A 279 -12.26 -17.50 30.94
CA ILE A 279 -11.78 -16.14 30.61
C ILE A 279 -10.38 -15.87 31.17
N ALA A 280 -9.93 -16.60 32.19
CA ALA A 280 -8.75 -16.23 32.97
C ALA A 280 -7.44 -16.94 32.57
N LEU A 281 -7.50 -17.99 31.74
CA LEU A 281 -6.34 -18.84 31.43
C LEU A 281 -5.91 -18.81 29.96
N GLU A 282 -6.31 -17.77 29.23
CA GLU A 282 -5.69 -17.44 27.95
C GLU A 282 -4.74 -16.25 28.18
N PRO A 283 -3.42 -16.39 27.95
CA PRO A 283 -2.47 -15.27 28.09
C PRO A 283 -2.85 -14.08 27.17
N GLU A 284 -3.62 -14.36 26.13
CA GLU A 284 -4.18 -13.39 25.19
C GLU A 284 -5.28 -12.50 25.81
N ALA A 285 -6.06 -13.02 26.76
CA ALA A 285 -7.15 -12.26 27.42
C ALA A 285 -6.61 -11.28 28.49
N ALA A 286 -5.57 -11.66 29.23
CA ALA A 286 -4.91 -10.80 30.21
C ALA A 286 -4.21 -9.59 29.56
N SER A 287 -3.68 -9.76 28.34
CA SER A 287 -3.05 -8.70 27.56
C SER A 287 -4.06 -7.63 27.11
N ILE A 288 -5.25 -8.05 26.68
CA ILE A 288 -6.31 -7.13 26.22
C ILE A 288 -6.89 -6.31 27.39
N HIS A 289 -7.08 -6.92 28.56
CA HIS A 289 -7.63 -6.19 29.72
C HIS A 289 -6.65 -5.16 30.30
N SER A 290 -5.34 -5.39 30.15
CA SER A 290 -4.30 -4.43 30.58
C SER A 290 -4.19 -3.20 29.66
N GLN A 291 -4.65 -3.28 28.41
CA GLN A 291 -4.64 -2.15 27.47
C GLN A 291 -5.85 -1.22 27.62
N TYR A 292 -6.97 -1.70 28.16
CA TYR A 292 -8.19 -0.91 28.34
C TYR A 292 -8.51 -0.71 29.82
N LEU A 293 -7.67 0.08 30.51
CA LEU A 293 -8.07 0.72 31.76
C LEU A 293 -8.74 2.07 31.43
N PRO A 294 -10.05 2.24 31.68
CA PRO A 294 -10.71 3.52 31.48
C PRO A 294 -10.19 4.54 32.51
N THR A 295 -9.28 5.43 32.11
CA THR A 295 -8.76 6.51 32.93
C THR A 295 -9.76 7.67 32.99
N LYS A 296 -10.84 7.53 33.75
CA LYS A 296 -11.62 8.71 34.19
C LYS A 296 -11.00 9.30 35.44
N LYS A 297 -10.42 10.50 35.30
CA LYS A 297 -10.00 11.31 36.44
C LYS A 297 -11.24 11.90 37.09
N LEU A 298 -11.58 11.45 38.30
CA LEU A 298 -12.64 12.09 39.10
C LEU A 298 -12.17 13.48 39.53
N ILE A 299 -13.09 14.46 39.48
CA ILE A 299 -12.84 15.85 39.83
C ILE A 299 -12.48 15.92 41.33
N GLY A 300 -11.28 16.42 41.64
CA GLY A 300 -10.79 16.57 43.03
C GLY A 300 -9.45 15.88 43.35
N ALA A 301 -8.88 15.07 42.44
CA ALA A 301 -7.60 14.40 42.69
C ALA A 301 -6.39 15.32 42.42
N GLU A 302 -5.96 16.04 43.44
CA GLU A 302 -4.66 16.73 43.50
C GLU A 302 -3.58 15.78 44.05
N LYS A 303 -2.96 14.97 43.17
CA LYS A 303 -1.56 14.50 43.25
C LYS A 303 -1.26 13.47 42.16
N GLN A 304 -0.02 13.47 41.68
CA GLN A 304 0.50 12.47 40.75
C GLN A 304 0.62 11.11 41.45
N GLY A 305 -0.16 10.12 41.01
CA GLY A 305 -0.10 8.73 41.50
C GLY A 305 -1.38 7.94 41.21
N PHE A 306 -1.26 6.62 41.09
CA PHE A 306 -2.38 5.70 40.94
C PHE A 306 -3.14 5.56 42.26
N THR A 307 -4.12 6.44 42.53
CA THR A 307 -5.12 6.23 43.59
C THR A 307 -6.34 5.53 43.00
N MET A 308 -6.19 4.24 42.70
CA MET A 308 -7.34 3.36 42.52
C MET A 308 -7.35 2.41 43.70
N THR A 309 -8.31 2.59 44.63
CA THR A 309 -9.02 1.55 45.43
C THR A 309 -9.40 2.00 46.85
N GLU A 310 -10.43 1.33 47.39
CA GLU A 310 -10.89 1.49 48.78
C GLU A 310 -10.07 0.66 49.78
N PRO A 311 -9.92 1.12 51.04
CA PRO A 311 -9.22 0.38 52.10
C PRO A 311 -9.85 -1.00 52.35
N GLY A 312 -9.03 -2.06 52.30
CA GLY A 312 -9.46 -3.44 52.55
C GLY A 312 -9.46 -4.35 51.33
N THR A 313 -9.24 -3.80 50.14
CA THR A 313 -9.16 -4.59 48.91
C THR A 313 -7.81 -5.32 48.82
N LYS A 314 -7.83 -6.65 48.69
CA LYS A 314 -6.63 -7.50 48.53
C LYS A 314 -6.42 -7.84 47.06
N TYR A 315 -5.21 -7.65 46.56
CA TYR A 315 -4.81 -8.01 45.20
C TYR A 315 -3.63 -8.99 45.25
N MET A 316 -3.52 -9.83 44.23
CA MET A 316 -2.34 -10.64 43.98
C MET A 316 -1.55 -10.00 42.82
N VAL A 317 -0.34 -9.55 43.11
CA VAL A 317 0.60 -9.08 42.09
C VAL A 317 1.40 -10.29 41.64
N VAL A 318 1.24 -10.68 40.38
CA VAL A 318 2.02 -11.76 39.77
C VAL A 318 3.11 -11.12 38.93
N ASP A 319 4.34 -11.18 39.42
CA ASP A 319 5.54 -10.82 38.67
C ASP A 319 5.87 -11.95 37.69
N LEU A 320 5.60 -11.72 36.41
CA LEU A 320 6.04 -12.60 35.34
C LEU A 320 7.43 -12.16 34.91
N GLY A 321 8.41 -12.47 35.78
CA GLY A 321 9.79 -12.02 35.64
C GLY A 321 10.37 -12.28 34.24
N GLY A 322 10.88 -11.22 33.62
CA GLY A 322 11.79 -11.31 32.49
C GLY A 322 13.23 -11.32 33.00
N ASN A 323 13.89 -12.47 32.96
CA ASN A 323 15.35 -12.51 32.97
C ASN A 323 15.83 -13.10 31.64
N VAL A 324 16.56 -12.24 30.94
CA VAL A 324 17.35 -12.53 29.77
C VAL A 324 18.66 -13.13 30.26
N SER A 325 18.93 -14.37 29.87
CA SER A 325 20.28 -14.94 29.69
C SER A 325 20.18 -16.21 28.86
#